data_AF-A0A3N5PDS0-F1
#
_entry.id   AF-A0A3N5PDS0-F1
#
_cell.length_a   1.000
_cell.length_b   1.000
_cell.length_c   1.000
_cell.angle_alpha   90.00
_cell.angle_beta   90.00
_cell.angle_gamma   90.00
#
_symmetry.space_group_name_H-M   'P 1'
#
loop_
_entity.id
_entity.type
_entity.pdbx_description
1 polymer ?
#
loop_
_entity_poly.entity_id
_entity_poly.type
_entity_poly.pdbx_seq_one_letter_code
_entity_poly.pdbx_strand_id
1 'polypeptide(L)'
;MKSTLVLAVLVGCTAAAASAQSPSSAFNRGNGLQAWQNPGLDAALAKCATRPNVRSLESVRRSEGDTQEPPEPAAPAPTAAIPGVIAAGQAWKVVWHWQGNNADGPIATDDGKLLFANNDASNVMEMDPAT
;
A
#
# COMPACT_ATOMS: atom_id res chain seq x y z
N MET A 1 -45.70 -4.27 4.65
CA MET A 1 -44.84 -4.84 5.71
C MET A 1 -43.71 -5.69 5.14
N LYS A 2 -43.98 -6.74 4.34
CA LYS A 2 -42.94 -7.60 3.74
C LYS A 2 -41.96 -6.85 2.82
N SER A 3 -42.47 -5.94 1.98
CA SER A 3 -41.65 -5.15 1.05
C SER A 3 -40.75 -4.13 1.75
N THR A 4 -41.20 -3.60 2.89
CA THR A 4 -40.46 -2.62 3.71
C THR A 4 -39.26 -3.28 4.41
N LEU A 5 -39.42 -4.52 4.87
CA LEU A 5 -38.34 -5.34 5.46
C LEU A 5 -37.28 -5.72 4.43
N VAL A 6 -37.69 -6.12 3.22
CA VAL A 6 -36.74 -6.46 2.14
C VAL A 6 -35.90 -5.24 1.73
N LEU A 7 -36.54 -4.07 1.62
CA LEU A 7 -35.83 -2.83 1.29
C LEU A 7 -34.86 -2.42 2.40
N ALA A 8 -35.24 -2.57 3.67
CA ALA A 8 -34.37 -2.28 4.80
C ALA A 8 -33.14 -3.21 4.87
N VAL A 9 -33.31 -4.50 4.57
CA VAL A 9 -32.19 -5.47 4.51
C VAL A 9 -31.26 -5.15 3.34
N LEU A 10 -31.79 -4.83 2.16
CA LEU A 10 -30.98 -4.45 1.00
C LEU A 10 -30.18 -3.18 1.25
N VAL A 11 -30.79 -2.15 1.85
CA VAL A 11 -30.10 -0.91 2.22
C VAL A 11 -29.07 -1.14 3.34
N GLY A 12 -29.36 -2.04 4.29
CA GLY A 12 -28.40 -2.41 5.33
C GLY A 12 -27.18 -3.15 4.77
N CYS A 13 -27.37 -4.08 3.83
CA CYS A 13 -26.28 -4.83 3.21
C CYS A 13 -25.41 -3.96 2.28
N THR A 14 -25.98 -2.98 1.58
CA THR A 14 -25.19 -2.04 0.77
C THR A 14 -24.41 -1.05 1.62
N ALA A 15 -24.96 -0.60 2.75
CA ALA A 15 -24.24 0.25 3.70
C ALA A 15 -23.07 -0.48 4.39
N ALA A 16 -23.23 -1.78 4.70
CA ALA A 16 -22.15 -2.59 5.26
C ALA A 16 -21.00 -2.82 4.27
N ALA A 17 -21.29 -3.03 2.98
CA ALA A 17 -20.27 -3.15 1.94
C ALA A 17 -19.55 -1.81 1.66
N ALA A 18 -20.25 -0.68 1.78
CA ALA A 18 -19.63 0.66 1.67
C ALA A 18 -18.81 1.06 2.91
N SER A 19 -19.01 0.37 4.05
CA SER A 19 -18.24 0.55 5.28
C SER A 19 -17.11 -0.48 5.43
N ALA A 20 -16.97 -1.40 4.48
CA ALA A 20 -15.81 -2.29 4.40
C ALA A 20 -14.60 -1.42 4.03
N GLN A 21 -13.89 -0.99 5.08
CA GLN A 21 -12.58 -0.36 5.11
C GLN A 21 -11.97 -0.15 3.72
N SER A 22 -12.33 0.96 3.08
CA SER A 22 -11.48 1.52 2.03
C SER A 22 -10.11 1.74 2.67
N PRO A 23 -9.02 1.15 2.13
CA PRO A 23 -7.72 1.32 2.72
C PRO A 23 -7.42 2.82 2.74
N SER A 24 -7.16 3.28 3.96
CA SER A 24 -6.94 4.66 4.35
C SER A 24 -6.30 5.53 3.25
N SER A 25 -7.11 6.36 2.59
CA SER A 25 -6.66 7.68 2.12
C SER A 25 -6.47 8.66 3.31
N ALA A 26 -6.61 8.18 4.54
CA ALA A 26 -6.67 8.97 5.78
C ALA A 26 -5.29 9.33 6.37
N PHE A 27 -4.19 9.04 5.69
CA PHE A 27 -2.88 9.52 6.11
C PHE A 27 -2.55 10.83 5.41
N ASN A 28 -2.26 11.86 6.20
CA ASN A 28 -1.56 13.03 5.68
C ASN A 28 -0.25 12.55 5.06
N ARG A 29 0.08 13.04 3.87
CA ARG A 29 1.45 12.85 3.36
C ARG A 29 2.41 13.42 4.41
N GLY A 30 3.36 12.59 4.83
CA GLY A 30 4.36 12.97 5.81
C GLY A 30 5.26 14.08 5.25
N ASN A 31 5.96 14.76 6.15
CA ASN A 31 6.93 15.80 5.77
C ASN A 31 8.33 15.24 5.49
N GLY A 32 8.46 13.91 5.39
CA GLY A 32 9.72 13.25 5.09
C GLY A 32 10.22 13.63 3.71
N LEU A 33 11.46 14.13 3.62
CA LEU A 33 12.12 14.34 2.35
C LEU A 33 12.57 12.98 1.80
N GLN A 34 12.18 12.67 0.57
CA GLN A 34 12.81 11.59 -0.17
C GLN A 34 14.32 11.88 -0.29
N ALA A 35 15.15 10.86 -0.40
CA ALA A 35 16.61 11.03 -0.42
C ALA A 35 17.09 12.06 -1.47
N TRP A 36 16.42 12.11 -2.64
CA TRP A 36 16.68 13.06 -3.72
C TRP A 36 16.19 14.49 -3.48
N GLN A 37 15.27 14.68 -2.53
CA GLN A 37 14.79 15.99 -2.08
C GLN A 37 15.65 16.57 -0.94
N ASN A 38 16.54 15.77 -0.35
CA ASN A 38 17.34 16.20 0.78
C ASN A 38 18.41 17.23 0.35
N PRO A 39 18.44 18.45 0.92
CA PRO A 39 19.42 19.47 0.55
C PRO A 39 20.87 19.06 0.87
N GLY A 40 21.07 18.09 1.78
CA GLY A 40 22.37 17.53 2.11
C GLY A 40 22.84 16.38 1.19
N LEU A 41 22.03 15.98 0.19
CA LEU A 41 22.35 14.83 -0.65
C LEU A 41 23.69 15.00 -1.37
N ASP A 42 23.94 16.14 -2.02
CA ASP A 42 25.18 16.36 -2.76
C ASP A 42 26.43 16.27 -1.86
N ALA A 43 26.32 16.80 -0.64
CA ALA A 43 27.39 16.72 0.36
C ALA A 43 27.63 15.27 0.82
N ALA A 44 26.58 14.45 0.91
CA ALA A 44 26.71 13.03 1.20
C ALA A 44 27.34 12.26 0.03
N LEU A 45 26.87 12.51 -1.20
CA LEU A 45 27.39 11.87 -2.42
C LEU A 45 28.85 12.21 -2.70
N ALA A 46 29.31 13.39 -2.28
CA ALA A 46 30.72 13.78 -2.38
C ALA A 46 31.66 12.88 -1.57
N LYS A 47 31.15 12.16 -0.55
CA LYS A 47 31.93 11.22 0.27
C LYS A 47 31.99 9.81 -0.34
N CYS A 48 31.21 9.53 -1.38
CA CYS A 48 31.16 8.21 -2.00
C CYS A 48 32.33 8.01 -2.98
N ALA A 49 33.05 6.89 -2.87
CA ALA A 49 34.11 6.51 -3.81
C ALA A 49 33.59 6.31 -5.24
N THR A 50 32.36 5.82 -5.38
CA THR A 50 31.62 5.77 -6.65
C THR A 50 30.28 6.46 -6.44
N ARG A 51 30.02 7.51 -7.22
CA ARG A 51 28.75 8.24 -7.11
C ARG A 51 27.63 7.45 -7.78
N PRO A 52 26.54 7.11 -7.07
CA PRO A 52 25.36 6.52 -7.70
C PRO A 52 24.70 7.52 -8.66
N ASN A 53 24.17 7.00 -9.78
CA ASN A 53 23.41 7.82 -10.72
C ASN A 53 22.00 8.07 -10.18
N VAL A 54 21.78 9.22 -9.54
CA VAL A 54 20.48 9.63 -8.98
C VAL A 54 19.43 9.98 -10.04
N ARG A 55 19.80 10.10 -11.32
CA ARG A 55 18.86 10.39 -12.43
C ARG A 55 18.11 9.16 -12.94
N SER A 56 18.39 7.94 -12.46
CA SER A 56 17.53 6.80 -12.81
C SER A 56 16.15 6.86 -12.14
N LEU A 57 15.94 7.79 -11.20
CA LEU A 57 14.66 8.00 -10.51
C LEU A 57 13.74 8.97 -11.27
N GLU A 58 14.18 9.57 -12.38
CA GLU A 58 13.37 10.55 -13.13
C GLU A 58 12.09 9.94 -13.71
N SER A 59 12.08 8.64 -14.04
CA SER A 59 10.89 7.92 -14.49
C SER A 59 9.88 7.61 -13.39
N VAL A 60 10.24 7.83 -12.12
CA VAL A 60 9.36 7.64 -10.94
C VAL A 60 8.79 8.98 -10.45
N ARG A 61 9.14 10.09 -11.11
CA ARG A 61 8.57 11.41 -10.81
C ARG A 61 7.09 11.45 -11.23
N ARG A 62 6.19 10.99 -10.36
CA ARG A 62 4.80 11.45 -10.42
C ARG A 62 4.82 12.96 -10.19
N SER A 63 4.11 13.70 -11.03
CA SER A 63 4.00 15.16 -10.93
C SER A 63 3.60 15.55 -9.51
N GLU A 64 4.25 16.60 -8.98
CA GLU A 64 3.76 17.27 -7.77
C GLU A 64 2.29 17.66 -8.01
N GLY A 65 1.38 17.08 -7.24
CA GLY A 65 -0.07 17.32 -7.36
C GLY A 65 -0.91 16.14 -7.88
N ASP A 66 -0.32 14.99 -8.22
CA ASP A 66 -1.12 13.79 -8.47
C ASP A 66 -1.61 13.20 -7.14
N THR A 67 -2.84 13.58 -6.78
CA THR A 67 -3.58 13.13 -5.59
C THR A 67 -4.65 12.10 -5.96
N GLN A 68 -4.69 11.63 -7.20
CA GLN A 68 -5.69 10.65 -7.60
C GLN A 68 -5.32 9.29 -7.02
N GLU A 69 -6.25 8.68 -6.30
CA GLU A 69 -6.09 7.32 -5.80
C GLU A 69 -5.91 6.37 -7.00
N PRO A 70 -4.86 5.54 -7.02
CA PRO A 70 -4.68 4.56 -8.07
C PRO A 70 -5.91 3.63 -8.12
N PRO A 71 -6.29 3.13 -9.32
CA PRO A 71 -7.34 2.13 -9.40
C PRO A 71 -6.95 0.90 -8.57
N GLU A 72 -7.94 0.27 -7.94
CA GLU A 72 -7.72 -0.93 -7.14
C GLU A 72 -6.97 -1.99 -7.97
N PRO A 73 -5.88 -2.56 -7.45
CA PRO A 73 -5.14 -3.59 -8.16
C PRO A 73 -6.01 -4.83 -8.42
N ALA A 74 -6.00 -5.33 -9.65
CA ALA A 74 -6.63 -6.62 -9.94
C ALA A 74 -5.92 -7.74 -9.18
N ALA A 75 -6.68 -8.66 -8.60
CA ALA A 75 -6.11 -9.85 -7.98
C ALA A 75 -5.26 -10.63 -9.01
N PRO A 76 -4.02 -11.01 -8.66
CA PRO A 76 -3.20 -11.86 -9.52
C PRO A 76 -3.92 -13.17 -9.88
N ALA A 77 -3.60 -13.71 -11.05
CA ALA A 77 -4.06 -15.05 -11.43
C ALA A 77 -3.58 -16.11 -10.41
N PRO A 78 -4.29 -17.25 -10.28
CA PRO A 78 -3.88 -18.31 -9.38
C PRO A 78 -2.44 -18.76 -9.61
N THR A 79 -1.71 -18.95 -8.50
CA THR A 79 -0.25 -19.21 -8.55
C THR A 79 0.05 -20.58 -9.14
N ALA A 80 1.09 -20.66 -9.98
CA ALA A 80 1.80 -21.91 -10.19
C ALA A 80 2.47 -22.37 -8.88
N ALA A 81 2.66 -23.68 -8.69
CA ALA A 81 3.27 -24.16 -7.45
C ALA A 81 4.72 -23.65 -7.29
N ILE A 82 5.05 -23.25 -6.07
CA ILE A 82 6.44 -23.11 -5.59
C ILE A 82 6.64 -24.23 -4.56
N PRO A 83 7.37 -25.32 -4.88
CA PRO A 83 7.51 -26.47 -4.00
C PRO A 83 7.99 -26.08 -2.59
N GLY A 84 7.26 -26.52 -1.57
CA GLY A 84 7.56 -26.22 -0.16
C GLY A 84 7.19 -24.81 0.30
N VAL A 85 6.65 -23.95 -0.58
CA VAL A 85 6.28 -22.57 -0.25
C VAL A 85 4.80 -22.29 -0.56
N ILE A 86 4.36 -22.51 -1.81
CA ILE A 86 3.00 -22.21 -2.27
C ILE A 86 2.47 -23.38 -3.11
N ALA A 87 1.30 -23.91 -2.76
CA ALA A 87 0.63 -24.93 -3.57
C ALA A 87 0.11 -24.36 -4.90
N ALA A 88 -0.07 -25.20 -5.92
CA ALA A 88 -0.70 -24.77 -7.16
C ALA A 88 -2.15 -24.31 -6.92
N GLY A 89 -2.59 -23.29 -7.68
CA GLY A 89 -3.97 -22.81 -7.68
C GLY A 89 -4.32 -21.90 -6.50
N GLN A 90 -3.35 -21.51 -5.67
CA GLN A 90 -3.58 -20.53 -4.60
C GLN A 90 -3.98 -19.17 -5.20
N ALA A 91 -5.06 -18.60 -4.68
CA ALA A 91 -5.59 -17.29 -5.08
C ALA A 91 -5.07 -16.19 -4.15
N TRP A 92 -5.00 -14.97 -4.68
CA TRP A 92 -4.49 -13.80 -3.96
C TRP A 92 -5.62 -12.81 -3.68
N LYS A 93 -5.57 -12.18 -2.51
CA LYS A 93 -6.42 -11.07 -2.12
C LYS A 93 -5.55 -9.83 -1.92
N VAL A 94 -6.02 -8.68 -2.42
CA VAL A 94 -5.46 -7.38 -2.02
C VAL A 94 -5.94 -7.10 -0.60
N VAL A 95 -5.01 -7.06 0.36
CA VAL A 95 -5.31 -6.79 1.78
C VAL A 95 -4.99 -5.35 2.18
N TRP A 96 -4.19 -4.65 1.38
CA TRP A 96 -3.85 -3.26 1.60
C TRP A 96 -3.37 -2.62 0.30
N HIS A 97 -3.74 -1.36 0.08
CA HIS A 97 -3.27 -0.53 -1.02
C HIS A 97 -3.32 0.95 -0.62
N TRP A 98 -2.36 1.75 -1.05
CA TRP A 98 -2.42 3.20 -0.90
C TRP A 98 -1.69 3.89 -2.05
N GLN A 99 -2.01 5.15 -2.29
CA GLN A 99 -1.30 5.99 -3.25
C GLN A 99 0.19 6.16 -2.86
N GLY A 100 1.10 6.28 -3.84
CA GLY A 100 2.50 6.60 -3.57
C GLY A 100 3.49 5.44 -3.79
N ASN A 101 4.66 5.50 -3.15
CA ASN A 101 5.70 4.45 -3.13
C ASN A 101 5.72 3.77 -1.76
N ASN A 102 4.75 2.90 -1.47
CA ASN A 102 4.49 2.52 -0.08
C ASN A 102 4.13 1.05 0.10
N ALA A 103 5.01 0.35 0.81
CA ALA A 103 4.85 -0.80 1.71
C ALA A 103 6.25 -1.45 1.81
N ASP A 104 7.16 -0.79 2.53
CA ASP A 104 8.56 -1.21 2.59
C ASP A 104 8.84 -2.08 3.82
N GLY A 105 9.66 -3.10 3.61
CA GLY A 105 10.13 -4.00 4.68
C GLY A 105 9.00 -4.66 5.49
N PRO A 106 8.04 -5.34 4.85
CA PRO A 106 7.00 -6.06 5.58
C PRO A 106 7.60 -7.17 6.45
N ILE A 107 7.22 -7.21 7.72
CA ILE A 107 7.64 -8.20 8.70
C ILE A 107 6.39 -8.79 9.37
N ALA A 108 6.31 -10.11 9.43
CA ALA A 108 5.25 -10.79 10.17
C ALA A 108 5.49 -10.68 11.67
N THR A 109 4.43 -10.40 12.44
CA THR A 109 4.43 -10.46 13.90
C THR A 109 4.02 -11.85 14.39
N ASP A 110 4.29 -12.15 15.66
CA ASP A 110 3.96 -13.44 16.26
C ASP A 110 2.44 -13.72 16.31
N ASP A 111 1.60 -12.68 16.30
CA ASP A 111 0.13 -12.77 16.27
C ASP A 111 -0.45 -12.83 14.85
N GLY A 112 0.39 -13.00 13.82
CA GLY A 112 -0.03 -13.19 12.43
C GLY A 112 -0.39 -11.90 11.69
N LYS A 113 -0.10 -10.74 12.29
CA LYS A 113 -0.21 -9.43 11.63
C LYS A 113 1.07 -9.09 10.87
N LEU A 114 1.05 -7.92 10.23
CA LEU A 114 2.15 -7.39 9.46
C LEU A 114 2.54 -5.99 9.93
N LEU A 115 3.83 -5.77 10.15
CA LEU A 115 4.42 -4.44 10.31
C LEU A 115 5.12 -4.03 9.01
N PHE A 116 4.93 -2.80 8.56
CA PHE A 116 5.65 -2.25 7.40
C PHE A 116 5.83 -0.74 7.50
N ALA A 117 6.84 -0.22 6.82
CA ALA A 117 7.04 1.22 6.67
C ALA A 117 6.20 1.77 5.51
N ASN A 118 5.48 2.86 5.75
CA ASN A 118 4.77 3.61 4.72
C ASN A 118 5.49 4.94 4.51
N ASN A 119 6.34 4.96 3.48
CA ASN A 119 7.32 6.00 3.23
C ASN A 119 6.68 7.40 3.06
N ASP A 120 5.69 7.53 2.18
CA ASP A 120 5.06 8.81 1.89
C ASP A 120 4.13 9.30 3.01
N ALA A 121 3.70 8.42 3.92
CA ALA A 121 3.01 8.83 5.15
C ALA A 121 3.97 9.10 6.32
N SER A 122 5.26 8.75 6.16
CA SER A 122 6.29 8.83 7.21
C SER A 122 5.87 8.17 8.52
N ASN A 123 5.22 7.00 8.43
CA ASN A 123 4.78 6.21 9.59
C ASN A 123 5.11 4.72 9.44
N VAL A 124 4.94 3.99 10.54
CA VAL A 124 4.98 2.53 10.57
C VAL A 124 3.55 2.03 10.81
N MET A 125 3.13 1.07 10.00
CA MET A 125 1.78 0.52 10.01
C MET A 125 1.81 -0.89 10.60
N GLU A 126 0.88 -1.18 11.51
CA GLU A 126 0.46 -2.55 11.82
C GLU A 126 -0.84 -2.84 11.05
N MET A 127 -0.89 -3.99 10.38
CA MET A 127 -2.03 -4.43 9.60
C MET A 127 -2.35 -5.88 9.94
N ASP A 128 -3.60 -6.15 10.29
CA ASP A 128 -4.14 -7.50 10.36
C ASP A 128 -4.72 -7.88 8.99
N PRO A 129 -4.18 -8.89 8.28
CA PRO A 129 -4.69 -9.29 6.96
C PRO A 129 -6.09 -9.93 7.02
N ALA A 130 -6.58 -10.31 8.20
CA ALA A 130 -7.88 -10.95 8.40
C ALA A 130 -9.05 -9.95 8.50
N THR A 131 -8.77 -8.68 8.78
CA THR A 131 -9.76 -7.59 8.90
C THR A 131 -9.62 -6.62 7.74
#